data_AF-A0AAV6XWI5-F1
#
_entry.id   AF-A0AAV6XWI5-F1
#
_cell.length_a   1.000
_cell.length_b   1.000
_cell.length_c   1.000
_cell.angle_alpha   90.00
_cell.angle_beta   90.00
_cell.angle_gamma   90.00
#
_symmetry.space_group_name_H-M   'P 1'
#
loop_
_entity.id
_entity.type
_entity.pdbx_description
1 polymer ?
#
loop_
_entity_poly.entity_id
_entity_poly.type
_entity_poly.pdbx_seq_one_letter_code
_entity_poly.pdbx_strand_id
1 'polypeptide(L)'
;MAGVEEFVSEDVSLLSLHPDPVVLELNKLQNQLKEKERELGMAQTEIRALKATEVLKDKAVEELGSEVARLEEKLRSCENHLEQKNLDIKKLTDEKKEALAGQYAAEATLRRVYADQKDDDSVPIELVIAPLEAQIKILKNEVATLQEDKRALERLTKSKEAALLEAERILRSALERALIVEEVQNQNFELRRQIEICQEENKILDKANRQKVLEVEKLSQTIKDLEEAILAGGAAANTIRDYKRQISELNDEKRTLERELARIKVSASRMASVVANEWKDENDKVMPVKQWLEERRILQAEMQKLKDKLAISERTAKAEAQVKEKLKLRLKTLEDGLKHVPTFSMNVNGSPKSEKSSNFFGILSSNTKMKKRSTSQPRASTVTKSSEKQNSGTVAEMKPINSLNKKNSSGESLLKKSLWAPRKKVVDSSGKENAEMNKNARDDHDLCNSEEIREMGNVKGVTGSNKEMKSLEIASVECDDMVSGFLYDRLQKEVINLRKSCDTKDYTLNSKDDEIKMLMKKIETLNRAIEVESKKMKREAAIREKDSTLIKVDEKIRNIKRSVNAS
;
A
#
# COMPACT_ATOMS: atom_id res chain seq x y z
N MET A 1 -12.20 12.73 41.96
CA MET A 1 -13.67 12.54 42.12
C MET A 1 -14.31 12.49 40.73
N ALA A 2 -15.63 12.39 40.63
CA ALA A 2 -16.37 12.26 39.35
C ALA A 2 -16.11 13.41 38.36
N GLY A 3 -16.38 13.28 37.04
CA GLY A 3 -16.80 12.08 36.29
C GLY A 3 -17.96 12.32 35.32
N VAL A 4 -17.85 11.74 34.11
CA VAL A 4 -18.88 11.61 33.04
C VAL A 4 -19.38 12.90 32.37
N GLU A 5 -19.16 13.02 31.06
CA GLU A 5 -20.20 13.21 30.00
C GLU A 5 -19.56 13.57 28.64
N GLU A 6 -19.87 12.82 27.57
CA GLU A 6 -20.02 13.33 26.19
C GLU A 6 -20.66 12.28 25.25
N PHE A 7 -21.68 12.68 24.47
CA PHE A 7 -22.21 12.14 23.19
C PHE A 7 -23.66 12.66 23.05
N VAL A 8 -23.96 13.80 22.40
CA VAL A 8 -23.80 14.21 20.98
C VAL A 8 -24.81 13.54 20.02
N SER A 9 -25.84 14.30 19.65
CA SER A 9 -26.77 14.20 18.49
C SER A 9 -27.79 15.36 18.60
N GLU A 10 -28.32 15.99 17.55
CA GLU A 10 -27.91 16.14 16.14
C GLU A 10 -28.68 17.33 15.50
N ASP A 11 -28.21 17.83 14.36
CA ASP A 11 -28.72 18.91 13.48
C ASP A 11 -30.04 19.69 13.75
N VAL A 12 -29.94 21.03 13.68
CA VAL A 12 -30.94 21.91 13.06
C VAL A 12 -30.24 22.85 12.07
N SER A 13 -30.78 23.00 10.86
CA SER A 13 -30.07 23.55 9.70
C SER A 13 -30.47 24.98 9.28
N LEU A 14 -29.47 25.74 8.80
CA LEU A 14 -29.54 26.72 7.69
C LEU A 14 -30.44 27.97 7.80
N LEU A 15 -30.19 28.87 8.78
CA LEU A 15 -30.67 30.27 8.70
C LEU A 15 -29.65 31.30 9.26
N SER A 16 -28.67 31.72 8.45
CA SER A 16 -28.02 33.05 8.49
C SER A 16 -26.84 33.14 7.49
N LEU A 17 -27.03 33.80 6.34
CA LEU A 17 -25.96 34.03 5.35
C LEU A 17 -25.14 35.32 5.63
N HIS A 18 -25.13 35.76 6.88
CA HIS A 18 -24.21 36.75 7.42
C HIS A 18 -23.85 36.29 8.83
N PRO A 19 -22.55 36.14 9.16
CA PRO A 19 -22.15 36.03 10.56
C PRO A 19 -22.60 37.30 11.29
N ASP A 20 -23.32 37.13 12.39
CA ASP A 20 -23.68 38.24 13.26
C ASP A 20 -22.39 38.98 13.69
N PRO A 21 -22.28 40.32 13.50
CA PRO A 21 -21.11 41.07 13.94
C PRO A 21 -20.80 40.88 15.43
N VAL A 22 -21.81 40.61 16.28
CA VAL A 22 -21.62 40.26 17.69
C VAL A 22 -20.88 38.93 17.82
N VAL A 23 -21.23 37.92 17.02
CA VAL A 23 -20.55 36.61 17.01
C VAL A 23 -19.13 36.71 16.47
N LEU A 24 -18.88 37.55 15.47
CA LEU A 24 -17.52 37.81 14.97
C LEU A 24 -16.64 38.50 16.02
N GLU A 25 -17.16 39.53 16.69
CA GLU A 25 -16.42 40.25 17.74
C GLU A 25 -16.21 39.37 18.98
N LEU A 26 -17.19 38.54 19.37
CA LEU A 26 -17.02 37.52 20.41
C LEU A 26 -15.93 36.50 20.06
N ASN A 27 -15.88 36.00 18.81
CA ASN A 27 -14.86 35.05 18.38
C ASN A 27 -13.46 35.70 18.38
N LYS A 28 -13.36 36.95 17.90
CA LYS A 28 -12.15 37.78 17.99
C LYS A 28 -11.68 37.99 19.43
N LEU A 29 -12.58 38.37 20.34
CA LEU A 29 -12.30 38.53 21.78
C LEU A 29 -11.90 37.21 22.44
N GLN A 30 -12.53 36.09 22.07
CA GLN A 30 -12.18 34.76 22.58
C GLN A 30 -10.80 34.31 22.10
N ASN A 31 -10.40 34.64 20.86
CA ASN A 31 -9.06 34.35 20.36
C ASN A 31 -8.00 35.30 20.97
N GLN A 32 -8.34 36.56 21.24
CA GLN A 32 -7.50 37.45 22.04
C GLN A 32 -7.33 36.96 23.49
N LEU A 33 -8.39 36.42 24.11
CA LEU A 33 -8.32 35.82 25.44
C LEU A 33 -7.38 34.61 25.45
N LYS A 34 -7.55 33.66 24.52
CA LYS A 34 -6.65 32.50 24.37
C LYS A 34 -5.19 32.90 24.14
N GLU A 35 -4.96 33.95 23.36
CA GLU A 35 -3.61 34.46 23.12
C GLU A 35 -3.01 35.11 24.38
N LYS A 36 -3.82 35.81 25.20
CA LYS A 36 -3.39 36.33 26.51
C LYS A 36 -3.21 35.26 27.57
N GLU A 37 -3.99 34.18 27.54
CA GLU A 37 -3.75 32.97 28.35
C GLU A 37 -2.43 32.30 27.95
N ARG A 38 -2.12 32.23 26.65
CA ARG A 38 -0.85 31.71 26.13
C ARG A 38 0.35 32.58 26.51
N GLU A 39 0.25 33.91 26.35
CA GLU A 39 1.26 34.87 26.83
C GLU A 39 1.49 34.76 28.34
N LEU A 40 0.41 34.69 29.13
CA LEU A 40 0.48 34.51 30.58
C LEU A 40 1.15 33.18 30.94
N GLY A 41 0.87 32.11 30.20
CA GLY A 41 1.55 30.81 30.34
C GLY A 41 3.06 30.91 30.10
N MET A 42 3.49 31.63 29.04
CA MET A 42 4.91 31.88 28.77
C MET A 42 5.56 32.70 29.89
N ALA A 43 4.94 33.80 30.32
CA ALA A 43 5.44 34.63 31.42
C ALA A 43 5.52 33.83 32.74
N GLN A 44 4.57 32.94 33.03
CA GLN A 44 4.63 32.03 34.17
C GLN A 44 5.73 30.96 34.06
N THR A 45 6.13 30.53 32.85
CA THR A 45 7.33 29.68 32.67
C THR A 45 8.62 30.48 32.84
N GLU A 46 8.69 31.70 32.33
CA GLU A 46 9.84 32.59 32.47
C GLU A 46 10.08 32.98 33.94
N ILE A 47 9.04 33.39 34.67
CA ILE A 47 9.11 33.68 36.12
C ILE A 47 9.60 32.47 36.91
N ARG A 48 9.22 31.23 36.53
CA ARG A 48 9.72 30.01 37.17
C ARG A 48 11.20 29.73 36.84
N ALA A 49 11.62 29.98 35.60
CA ALA A 49 13.03 29.86 35.21
C ALA A 49 13.89 30.91 35.93
N LEU A 50 13.46 32.18 35.96
CA LEU A 50 14.15 33.26 36.66
C LEU A 50 14.32 32.95 38.15
N LYS A 51 13.25 32.51 38.84
CA LYS A 51 13.33 32.07 40.26
C LYS A 51 14.28 30.89 40.48
N ALA A 52 14.37 29.95 39.54
CA ALA A 52 15.38 28.89 39.62
C ALA A 52 16.81 29.43 39.48
N THR A 53 17.05 30.43 38.63
CA THR A 53 18.37 31.11 38.55
C THR A 53 18.66 32.02 39.75
N GLU A 54 17.64 32.54 40.42
CA GLU A 54 17.72 33.35 41.64
C GLU A 54 18.24 32.49 42.79
N VAL A 55 17.59 31.35 43.07
CA VAL A 55 18.03 30.36 44.10
C VAL A 55 19.46 29.86 43.85
N LEU A 56 19.89 29.70 42.59
CA LEU A 56 21.27 29.33 42.26
C LEU A 56 22.28 30.46 42.53
N LYS A 57 21.89 31.73 42.37
CA LYS A 57 22.71 32.89 42.73
C LYS A 57 22.79 33.04 44.25
N ASP A 58 21.68 32.90 44.96
CA ASP A 58 21.63 32.98 46.42
C ASP A 58 22.56 31.95 47.06
N LYS A 59 22.51 30.69 46.57
CA LYS A 59 23.43 29.63 46.99
C LYS A 59 24.90 29.95 46.72
N ALA A 60 25.21 30.54 45.56
CA ALA A 60 26.59 30.97 45.24
C ALA A 60 27.05 32.15 46.12
N VAL A 61 26.15 33.07 46.48
CA VAL A 61 26.42 34.17 47.42
C VAL A 61 26.65 33.64 48.83
N GLU A 62 25.89 32.66 49.29
CA GLU A 62 26.07 32.02 50.60
C GLU A 62 27.39 31.22 50.67
N GLU A 63 27.72 30.46 49.63
CA GLU A 63 29.01 29.77 49.50
C GLU A 63 30.19 30.75 49.54
N LEU A 64 30.14 31.82 48.74
CA LEU A 64 31.17 32.87 48.74
C LEU A 64 31.25 33.60 50.09
N GLY A 65 30.11 33.89 50.73
CA GLY A 65 30.05 34.49 52.06
C GLY A 65 30.72 33.64 53.13
N SER A 66 30.52 32.31 53.08
CA SER A 66 31.18 31.37 53.98
C SER A 66 32.70 31.33 53.80
N GLU A 67 33.18 31.41 52.55
CA GLU A 67 34.61 31.45 52.22
C GLU A 67 35.26 32.77 52.63
N VAL A 68 34.56 33.91 52.47
CA VAL A 68 35.01 35.23 52.98
C VAL A 68 35.15 35.21 54.50
N ALA A 69 34.14 34.76 55.24
CA ALA A 69 34.24 34.64 56.70
C ALA A 69 35.40 33.74 57.15
N ARG A 70 35.62 32.61 56.45
CA ARG A 70 36.74 31.70 56.66
C ARG A 70 38.11 32.31 56.31
N LEU A 71 38.16 33.35 55.48
CA LEU A 71 39.38 34.11 55.17
C LEU A 71 39.62 35.23 56.19
N GLU A 72 38.58 35.93 56.63
CA GLU A 72 38.65 36.92 57.71
C GLU A 72 39.14 36.31 59.03
N GLU A 73 38.68 35.11 59.39
CA GLU A 73 39.17 34.40 60.58
C GLU A 73 40.67 34.05 60.47
N LYS A 74 41.13 33.60 59.29
CA LYS A 74 42.54 33.33 59.04
C LYS A 74 43.40 34.59 59.08
N LEU A 75 42.90 35.70 58.53
CA LEU A 75 43.56 37.01 58.58
C LEU A 75 43.75 37.43 60.05
N ARG A 76 42.66 37.42 60.84
CA ARG A 76 42.68 37.76 62.27
C ARG A 76 43.61 36.86 63.09
N SER A 77 43.70 35.58 62.75
CA SER A 77 44.64 34.64 63.35
C SER A 77 46.10 35.00 63.03
N CYS A 78 46.39 35.41 61.79
CA CYS A 78 47.73 35.86 61.38
C CYS A 78 48.10 37.21 62.00
N GLU A 79 47.16 38.15 62.09
CA GLU A 79 47.34 39.45 62.75
C GLU A 79 47.71 39.27 64.23
N ASN A 80 46.92 38.49 64.98
CA ASN A 80 47.22 38.13 66.37
C ASN A 80 48.60 37.47 66.53
N HIS A 81 49.02 36.62 65.57
CA HIS A 81 50.34 35.99 65.60
C HIS A 81 51.47 37.01 65.37
N LEU A 82 51.28 37.96 64.45
CA LEU A 82 52.24 39.04 64.20
C LEU A 82 52.37 39.99 65.40
N GLU A 83 51.25 40.34 66.06
CA GLU A 83 51.27 41.11 67.30
C GLU A 83 52.05 40.39 68.41
N GLN A 84 51.79 39.09 68.63
CA GLN A 84 52.55 38.31 69.60
C GLN A 84 54.05 38.27 69.27
N LYS A 85 54.42 38.11 67.99
CA LYS A 85 55.83 38.14 67.57
C LYS A 85 56.49 39.50 67.77
N ASN A 86 55.77 40.60 67.57
CA ASN A 86 56.27 41.94 67.87
C ASN A 86 56.49 42.15 69.38
N LEU A 87 55.62 41.60 70.24
CA LEU A 87 55.80 41.61 71.69
C LEU A 87 57.01 40.76 72.12
N ASP A 88 57.21 39.58 71.53
CA ASP A 88 58.36 38.72 71.81
C ASP A 88 59.68 39.37 71.36
N ILE A 89 59.72 40.00 70.18
CA ILE A 89 60.87 40.77 69.68
C ILE A 89 61.22 41.91 70.64
N LYS A 90 60.22 42.61 71.20
CA LYS A 90 60.45 43.68 72.17
C LYS A 90 61.10 43.15 73.46
N LYS A 91 60.58 42.06 74.04
CA LYS A 91 61.16 41.41 75.22
C LYS A 91 62.63 41.02 74.98
N LEU A 92 62.90 40.28 73.92
CA LEU A 92 64.26 39.86 73.53
C LEU A 92 65.20 41.06 73.31
N THR A 93 64.68 42.19 72.84
CA THR A 93 65.45 43.43 72.65
C THR A 93 65.80 44.10 73.97
N ASP A 94 64.93 44.00 74.98
CA ASP A 94 65.17 44.55 76.33
C ASP A 94 66.06 43.60 77.17
N GLU A 95 65.79 42.29 77.14
CA GLU A 95 66.66 41.23 77.71
C GLU A 95 68.10 41.33 77.17
N LYS A 96 68.28 41.60 75.87
CA LYS A 96 69.61 41.81 75.27
C LYS A 96 70.34 43.02 75.86
N LYS A 97 69.64 44.10 76.22
CA LYS A 97 70.27 45.29 76.85
C LYS A 97 70.72 44.95 78.26
N GLU A 98 69.90 44.24 79.02
CA GLU A 98 70.21 43.78 80.37
C GLU A 98 71.38 42.79 80.38
N ALA A 99 71.40 41.82 79.46
CA ALA A 99 72.51 40.88 79.28
C ALA A 99 73.84 41.59 78.93
N LEU A 100 73.80 42.63 78.07
CA LEU A 100 74.99 43.44 77.76
C LEU A 100 75.46 44.26 78.98
N ALA A 101 74.54 44.82 79.77
CA ALA A 101 74.89 45.51 81.02
C ALA A 101 75.52 44.54 82.04
N GLY A 102 74.95 43.34 82.17
CA GLY A 102 75.50 42.25 82.98
C GLY A 102 76.89 41.79 82.52
N GLN A 103 77.12 41.71 81.20
CA GLN A 103 78.45 41.42 80.64
C GLN A 103 79.47 42.47 81.08
N TYR A 104 79.19 43.76 80.90
CA TYR A 104 80.11 44.83 81.31
C TYR A 104 80.39 44.81 82.83
N ALA A 105 79.38 44.52 83.65
CA ALA A 105 79.54 44.38 85.10
C ALA A 105 80.41 43.16 85.50
N ALA A 106 80.24 42.02 84.83
CA ALA A 106 81.06 40.83 85.03
C ALA A 106 82.52 41.06 84.59
N GLU A 107 82.72 41.69 83.43
CA GLU A 107 84.04 42.03 82.87
C GLU A 107 84.81 43.02 83.77
N ALA A 108 84.11 44.01 84.34
CA ALA A 108 84.65 44.93 85.35
C ALA A 108 84.91 44.25 86.72
N THR A 109 84.38 43.05 86.95
CA THR A 109 84.63 42.26 88.17
C THR A 109 85.79 41.31 87.98
N LEU A 110 85.90 40.64 86.83
CA LEU A 110 87.09 39.87 86.43
C LEU A 110 88.35 40.74 86.43
N ARG A 111 88.28 41.99 85.90
CA ARG A 111 89.41 42.94 85.96
C ARG A 111 89.88 43.31 87.37
N ARG A 112 89.04 43.11 88.41
CA ARG A 112 89.43 43.31 89.82
C ARG A 112 90.08 42.04 90.37
N VAL A 113 89.42 40.89 90.22
CA VAL A 113 89.95 39.58 90.69
C VAL A 113 91.32 39.24 90.08
N TYR A 114 91.54 39.55 88.79
CA TYR A 114 92.85 39.38 88.15
C TYR A 114 93.93 40.38 88.59
N ALA A 115 93.58 41.45 89.30
CA ALA A 115 94.53 42.35 89.96
C ALA A 115 94.90 41.86 91.37
N ASP A 116 93.94 41.21 92.04
CA ASP A 116 94.09 40.67 93.40
C ASP A 116 94.84 39.33 93.44
N GLN A 117 94.82 38.55 92.34
CA GLN A 117 95.55 37.28 92.22
C GLN A 117 97.03 37.45 91.88
N LYS A 118 97.82 37.71 92.92
CA LYS A 118 99.28 37.60 92.92
C LYS A 118 99.73 36.46 93.85
N ASP A 119 100.34 35.46 93.23
CA ASP A 119 101.14 34.38 93.83
C ASP A 119 100.43 33.45 94.82
N ASP A 120 100.21 32.18 94.44
CA ASP A 120 100.02 31.07 95.39
C ASP A 120 100.41 29.72 94.77
N ASP A 121 101.18 28.90 95.50
CA ASP A 121 101.74 27.63 95.03
C ASP A 121 100.67 26.52 95.09
N SER A 122 100.04 26.22 93.95
CA SER A 122 98.97 25.22 93.86
C SER A 122 99.48 23.82 93.50
N VAL A 123 98.78 22.80 94.03
CA VAL A 123 99.03 21.36 93.82
C VAL A 123 99.23 21.04 92.33
N PRO A 124 100.24 20.24 91.92
CA PRO A 124 100.55 19.97 90.51
C PRO A 124 99.31 19.64 89.65
N ILE A 125 98.88 20.62 88.87
CA ILE A 125 97.51 20.68 88.36
C ILE A 125 97.28 19.58 87.31
N GLU A 126 98.33 19.12 86.61
CA GLU A 126 98.41 17.91 85.77
C GLU A 126 97.59 16.72 86.30
N LEU A 127 97.64 16.42 87.59
CA LEU A 127 96.96 15.23 88.15
C LEU A 127 95.43 15.37 88.18
N VAL A 128 94.92 16.60 88.20
CA VAL A 128 93.48 16.92 88.09
C VAL A 128 93.11 17.22 86.63
N ILE A 129 94.05 17.79 85.85
CA ILE A 129 93.89 18.12 84.44
C ILE A 129 93.79 16.87 83.57
N ALA A 130 94.68 15.88 83.69
CA ALA A 130 94.75 14.77 82.74
C ALA A 130 93.44 13.94 82.62
N PRO A 131 92.68 13.64 83.71
CA PRO A 131 91.36 13.02 83.59
C PRO A 131 90.33 13.91 82.88
N LEU A 132 90.38 15.23 83.11
CA LEU A 132 89.50 16.20 82.47
C LEU A 132 89.85 16.37 80.98
N GLU A 133 91.12 16.38 80.61
CA GLU A 133 91.58 16.37 79.21
C GLU A 133 91.13 15.11 78.48
N ALA A 134 91.20 13.94 79.15
CA ALA A 134 90.68 12.69 78.59
C ALA A 134 89.17 12.76 78.34
N GLN A 135 88.38 13.30 79.28
CA GLN A 135 86.95 13.55 79.07
C GLN A 135 86.67 14.56 77.95
N ILE A 136 87.41 15.68 77.91
CA ILE A 136 87.32 16.69 76.84
C ILE A 136 87.66 16.07 75.48
N LYS A 137 88.61 15.13 75.40
CA LYS A 137 88.96 14.41 74.17
C LYS A 137 87.85 13.44 73.74
N ILE A 138 87.21 12.74 74.68
CA ILE A 138 86.05 11.89 74.40
C ILE A 138 84.87 12.72 73.89
N LEU A 139 84.52 13.81 74.59
CA LEU A 139 83.44 14.72 74.20
C LEU A 139 83.70 15.40 72.84
N LYS A 140 84.96 15.72 72.50
CA LYS A 140 85.34 16.23 71.17
C LYS A 140 85.11 15.18 70.07
N ASN A 141 85.39 13.90 70.34
CA ASN A 141 85.12 12.81 69.41
C ASN A 141 83.60 12.57 69.25
N GLU A 142 82.83 12.62 70.33
CA GLU A 142 81.37 12.50 70.32
C GLU A 142 80.71 13.64 69.53
N VAL A 143 81.18 14.87 69.72
CA VAL A 143 80.75 16.04 68.91
C VAL A 143 81.10 15.86 67.43
N ALA A 144 82.23 15.21 67.10
CA ALA A 144 82.58 14.91 65.72
C ALA A 144 81.62 13.88 65.09
N THR A 145 81.32 12.78 65.79
CA THR A 145 80.32 11.79 65.32
C THR A 145 78.93 12.40 65.18
N LEU A 146 78.49 13.23 66.12
CA LEU A 146 77.20 13.93 66.04
C LEU A 146 77.16 14.95 64.88
N GLN A 147 78.29 15.55 64.50
CA GLN A 147 78.36 16.37 63.28
C GLN A 147 78.25 15.52 62.01
N GLU A 148 78.78 14.31 61.99
CA GLU A 148 78.66 13.40 60.84
C GLU A 148 77.24 12.85 60.71
N ASP A 149 76.59 12.46 61.80
CA ASP A 149 75.17 12.09 61.85
C ASP A 149 74.27 13.25 61.41
N LYS A 150 74.54 14.48 61.86
CA LYS A 150 73.82 15.67 61.38
C LYS A 150 73.96 15.82 59.85
N ARG A 151 75.17 15.68 59.30
CA ARG A 151 75.40 15.73 57.84
C ARG A 151 74.74 14.54 57.12
N ALA A 152 74.58 13.38 57.76
CA ALA A 152 73.87 12.23 57.20
C ALA A 152 72.36 12.49 57.14
N LEU A 153 71.77 13.03 58.23
CA LEU A 153 70.38 13.46 58.29
C LEU A 153 70.08 14.56 57.26
N GLU A 154 70.94 15.57 57.10
CA GLU A 154 70.77 16.62 56.08
C GLU A 154 70.75 16.06 54.65
N ARG A 155 71.57 15.05 54.33
CA ARG A 155 71.54 14.35 53.04
C ARG A 155 70.26 13.53 52.87
N LEU A 156 69.82 12.84 53.92
CA LEU A 156 68.59 12.04 53.91
C LEU A 156 67.35 12.92 53.72
N THR A 157 67.29 14.09 54.37
CA THR A 157 66.21 15.07 54.21
C THR A 157 66.15 15.57 52.76
N LYS A 158 67.28 16.03 52.19
CA LYS A 158 67.36 16.45 50.78
C LYS A 158 66.95 15.35 49.81
N SER A 159 67.31 14.09 50.09
CA SER A 159 66.89 12.93 49.28
C SER A 159 65.39 12.65 49.40
N LYS A 160 64.76 12.92 50.55
CA LYS A 160 63.30 12.78 50.74
C LYS A 160 62.54 13.93 50.07
N GLU A 161 63.03 15.16 50.17
CA GLU A 161 62.49 16.34 49.49
C GLU A 161 62.48 16.14 47.97
N ALA A 162 63.60 15.68 47.39
CA ALA A 162 63.68 15.36 45.96
C ALA A 162 62.69 14.24 45.54
N ALA A 163 62.52 13.20 46.37
CA ALA A 163 61.57 12.13 46.12
C ALA A 163 60.10 12.60 46.21
N LEU A 164 59.79 13.51 47.13
CA LEU A 164 58.46 14.13 47.26
C LEU A 164 58.14 15.01 46.05
N LEU A 165 59.08 15.82 45.56
CA LEU A 165 58.90 16.66 44.37
C LEU A 165 58.65 15.81 43.10
N GLU A 166 59.34 14.69 42.93
CA GLU A 166 59.08 13.79 41.80
C GLU A 166 57.73 13.07 41.94
N ALA A 167 57.35 12.63 43.15
CA ALA A 167 56.02 12.06 43.40
C ALA A 167 54.90 13.09 43.12
N GLU A 168 55.10 14.35 43.49
CA GLU A 168 54.18 15.45 43.20
C GLU A 168 54.08 15.74 41.69
N ARG A 169 55.20 15.68 40.96
CA ARG A 169 55.23 15.79 39.49
C ARG A 169 54.45 14.66 38.81
N ILE A 170 54.63 13.42 39.29
CA ILE A 170 53.88 12.25 38.82
C ILE A 170 52.38 12.41 39.11
N LEU A 171 52.01 12.90 40.30
CA LEU A 171 50.62 13.11 40.70
C LEU A 171 49.93 14.20 39.86
N ARG A 172 50.58 15.35 39.63
CA ARG A 172 50.07 16.38 38.71
C ARG A 172 49.81 15.81 37.31
N SER A 173 50.76 15.07 36.77
CA SER A 173 50.64 14.44 35.45
C SER A 173 49.56 13.34 35.40
N ALA A 174 49.27 12.67 36.52
CA ALA A 174 48.17 11.72 36.63
C ALA A 174 46.79 12.42 36.67
N LEU A 175 46.69 13.55 37.40
CA LEU A 175 45.49 14.38 37.46
C LEU A 175 45.15 14.98 36.10
N GLU A 176 46.13 15.51 35.37
CA GLU A 176 45.97 16.01 34.00
C GLU A 176 45.41 14.94 33.06
N ARG A 177 45.95 13.71 33.11
CA ARG A 177 45.41 12.57 32.34
C ARG A 177 43.99 12.19 32.77
N ALA A 178 43.64 12.31 34.05
CA ALA A 178 42.29 12.02 34.52
C ALA A 178 41.26 13.01 33.95
N LEU A 179 41.57 14.31 33.97
CA LEU A 179 40.72 15.35 33.38
C LEU A 179 40.52 15.17 31.87
N ILE A 180 41.57 14.79 31.14
CA ILE A 180 41.46 14.48 29.69
C ILE A 180 40.56 13.26 29.45
N VAL A 181 40.61 12.24 30.32
CA VAL A 181 39.73 11.06 30.22
C VAL A 181 38.27 11.42 30.53
N GLU A 182 38.02 12.29 31.52
CA GLU A 182 36.68 12.79 31.85
C GLU A 182 36.07 13.59 30.70
N GLU A 183 36.83 14.53 30.11
CA GLU A 183 36.38 15.30 28.94
C GLU A 183 36.07 14.39 27.74
N VAL A 184 36.93 13.41 27.44
CA VAL A 184 36.67 12.42 26.37
C VAL A 184 35.47 11.52 26.68
N GLN A 185 35.18 11.23 27.95
CA GLN A 185 33.97 10.51 28.36
C GLN A 185 32.70 11.37 28.15
N ASN A 186 32.74 12.65 28.50
CA ASN A 186 31.64 13.60 28.28
C ASN A 186 31.33 13.75 26.78
N GLN A 187 32.37 13.92 25.95
CA GLN A 187 32.24 13.94 24.48
C GLN A 187 31.67 12.62 23.93
N ASN A 188 32.09 11.47 24.46
CA ASN A 188 31.53 10.17 24.09
C ASN A 188 30.05 10.02 24.49
N PHE A 189 29.61 10.60 25.59
CA PHE A 189 28.22 10.58 26.02
C PHE A 189 27.33 11.40 25.08
N GLU A 190 27.73 12.64 24.76
CA GLU A 190 26.98 13.50 23.85
C GLU A 190 26.98 12.95 22.40
N LEU A 191 28.07 12.35 21.92
CA LEU A 191 28.08 11.64 20.63
C LEU A 191 27.12 10.44 20.60
N ARG A 192 27.00 9.68 21.70
CA ARG A 192 26.01 8.57 21.80
C ARG A 192 24.58 9.09 21.73
N ARG A 193 24.30 10.19 22.42
CA ARG A 193 23.00 10.87 22.40
C ARG A 193 22.65 11.41 21.01
N GLN A 194 23.61 11.98 20.28
CA GLN A 194 23.43 12.41 18.89
C GLN A 194 23.14 11.23 17.96
N ILE A 195 23.84 10.10 18.14
CA ILE A 195 23.56 8.85 17.40
C ILE A 195 22.13 8.35 17.69
N GLU A 196 21.66 8.41 18.94
CA GLU A 196 20.29 8.03 19.32
C GLU A 196 19.23 8.96 18.70
N ILE A 197 19.45 10.27 18.72
CA ILE A 197 18.59 11.26 18.06
C ILE A 197 18.50 10.96 16.55
N CYS A 198 19.64 10.82 15.87
CA CYS A 198 19.65 10.51 14.44
C CYS A 198 19.02 9.14 14.11
N GLN A 199 19.00 8.18 15.05
CA GLN A 199 18.29 6.91 14.86
C GLN A 199 16.76 7.08 14.92
N GLU A 200 16.21 7.85 15.86
CA GLU A 200 14.76 8.13 15.86
C GLU A 200 14.34 9.06 14.71
N GLU A 201 15.16 10.06 14.34
CA GLU A 201 14.95 10.89 13.15
C GLU A 201 14.84 10.05 11.88
N ASN A 202 15.80 9.15 11.65
CA ASN A 202 15.73 8.19 10.53
C ASN A 202 14.46 7.34 10.62
N LYS A 203 14.12 6.81 11.79
CA LYS A 203 12.90 6.01 12.02
C LYS A 203 11.59 6.81 11.83
N ILE A 204 11.60 8.13 11.99
CA ILE A 204 10.48 9.03 11.65
C ILE A 204 10.42 9.27 10.14
N LEU A 205 11.54 9.59 9.50
CA LEU A 205 11.65 9.73 8.03
C LEU A 205 11.20 8.45 7.32
N ASP A 206 11.57 7.29 7.85
CA ASP A 206 11.27 5.97 7.31
C ASP A 206 9.77 5.61 7.47
N LYS A 207 9.08 6.12 8.50
CA LYS A 207 7.60 6.06 8.61
C LYS A 207 6.94 6.97 7.56
N ALA A 208 7.40 8.23 7.45
CA ALA A 208 6.87 9.20 6.50
C ALA A 208 7.09 8.77 5.04
N ASN A 209 8.23 8.15 4.73
CA ASN A 209 8.52 7.61 3.40
C ASN A 209 7.58 6.45 3.05
N ARG A 210 7.35 5.50 3.97
CA ARG A 210 6.35 4.43 3.78
C ARG A 210 4.95 4.99 3.51
N GLN A 211 4.54 6.05 4.22
CA GLN A 211 3.25 6.71 3.97
C GLN A 211 3.19 7.34 2.56
N LYS A 212 4.25 8.03 2.12
CA LYS A 212 4.33 8.59 0.76
C LYS A 212 4.33 7.52 -0.32
N VAL A 213 4.97 6.37 -0.10
CA VAL A 213 4.92 5.23 -1.03
C VAL A 213 3.48 4.71 -1.14
N LEU A 214 2.76 4.52 -0.03
CA LEU A 214 1.35 4.10 -0.03
C LEU A 214 0.41 5.12 -0.71
N GLU A 215 0.75 6.41 -0.69
CA GLU A 215 0.03 7.45 -1.43
C GLU A 215 0.32 7.39 -2.93
N VAL A 216 1.59 7.24 -3.32
CA VAL A 216 2.01 7.04 -4.72
C VAL A 216 1.43 5.75 -5.29
N GLU A 217 1.31 4.67 -4.51
CA GLU A 217 0.65 3.42 -4.93
C GLU A 217 -0.85 3.61 -5.20
N LYS A 218 -1.56 4.39 -4.37
CA LYS A 218 -2.97 4.74 -4.61
C LYS A 218 -3.15 5.57 -5.87
N LEU A 219 -2.31 6.60 -6.06
CA LEU A 219 -2.32 7.43 -7.27
C LEU A 219 -1.95 6.60 -8.52
N SER A 220 -1.02 5.65 -8.37
CA SER A 220 -0.67 4.71 -9.44
C SER A 220 -1.78 3.72 -9.77
N GLN A 221 -2.75 3.49 -8.86
CA GLN A 221 -3.94 2.70 -9.17
C GLN A 221 -5.01 3.56 -9.85
N THR A 222 -5.32 4.75 -9.33
CA THR A 222 -6.32 5.64 -9.96
C THR A 222 -5.92 6.06 -11.37
N ILE A 223 -4.62 6.16 -11.68
CA ILE A 223 -4.13 6.34 -13.06
C ILE A 223 -4.53 5.15 -13.95
N LYS A 224 -4.36 3.90 -13.52
CA LYS A 224 -4.76 2.72 -14.30
C LYS A 224 -6.28 2.67 -14.49
N ASP A 225 -7.03 2.94 -13.42
CA ASP A 225 -8.50 2.95 -13.47
C ASP A 225 -9.00 3.99 -14.50
N LEU A 226 -8.29 5.12 -14.63
CA LEU A 226 -8.54 6.13 -15.66
C LEU A 226 -8.04 5.70 -17.06
N GLU A 227 -6.90 5.02 -17.18
CA GLU A 227 -6.42 4.45 -18.45
C GLU A 227 -7.41 3.41 -19.01
N GLU A 228 -7.93 2.51 -18.17
CA GLU A 228 -8.97 1.55 -18.53
C GLU A 228 -10.28 2.24 -18.93
N ALA A 229 -10.70 3.29 -18.20
CA ALA A 229 -11.87 4.10 -18.55
C ALA A 229 -11.68 4.84 -19.90
N ILE A 230 -10.47 5.32 -20.22
CA ILE A 230 -10.14 5.94 -21.51
C ILE A 230 -10.19 4.90 -22.64
N LEU A 231 -9.68 3.68 -22.43
CA LEU A 231 -9.76 2.59 -23.40
C LEU A 231 -11.22 2.18 -23.67
N ALA A 232 -12.03 2.04 -22.62
CA ALA A 232 -13.46 1.76 -22.75
C ALA A 232 -14.21 2.89 -23.46
N GLY A 233 -13.90 4.15 -23.15
CA GLY A 233 -14.42 5.34 -23.84
C GLY A 233 -14.02 5.37 -25.32
N GLY A 234 -12.80 4.96 -25.66
CA GLY A 234 -12.33 4.82 -27.03
C GLY A 234 -13.09 3.74 -27.81
N ALA A 235 -13.40 2.60 -27.18
CA ALA A 235 -14.23 1.56 -27.78
C ALA A 235 -15.67 2.04 -28.02
N ALA A 236 -16.28 2.73 -27.05
CA ALA A 236 -17.61 3.33 -27.21
C ALA A 236 -17.64 4.44 -28.29
N ALA A 237 -16.58 5.24 -28.39
CA ALA A 237 -16.45 6.24 -29.45
C ALA A 237 -16.36 5.60 -30.85
N ASN A 238 -15.75 4.42 -30.97
CA ASN A 238 -15.73 3.66 -32.23
C ASN A 238 -17.10 3.12 -32.61
N THR A 239 -17.84 2.48 -31.69
CA THR A 239 -19.19 1.98 -32.01
C THR A 239 -20.15 3.12 -32.38
N ILE A 240 -20.03 4.30 -31.75
CA ILE A 240 -20.78 5.51 -32.15
C ILE A 240 -20.42 5.97 -33.57
N ARG A 241 -19.15 5.89 -33.99
CA ARG A 241 -18.72 6.17 -35.38
C ARG A 241 -19.31 5.14 -36.36
N ASP A 242 -19.33 3.87 -35.99
CA ASP A 242 -19.89 2.79 -36.82
C ASP A 242 -21.40 2.94 -37.00
N TYR A 243 -22.16 3.19 -35.93
CA TYR A 243 -23.59 3.50 -36.04
C TYR A 243 -23.84 4.78 -36.86
N LYS A 244 -23.01 5.83 -36.70
CA LYS A 244 -23.12 7.04 -37.52
C LYS A 244 -22.87 6.77 -39.02
N ARG A 245 -21.96 5.85 -39.35
CA ARG A 245 -21.73 5.39 -40.73
C ARG A 245 -22.95 4.63 -41.26
N GLN A 246 -23.45 3.63 -40.53
CA GLN A 246 -24.66 2.87 -40.88
C GLN A 246 -25.90 3.77 -41.09
N ILE A 247 -26.10 4.76 -40.22
CA ILE A 247 -27.18 5.76 -40.36
C ILE A 247 -27.00 6.62 -41.62
N SER A 248 -25.76 6.89 -42.04
CA SER A 248 -25.48 7.63 -43.28
C SER A 248 -25.77 6.77 -44.51
N GLU A 249 -25.32 5.51 -44.51
CA GLU A 249 -25.57 4.51 -45.55
C GLU A 249 -27.09 4.30 -45.75
N LEU A 250 -27.83 4.00 -44.67
CA LEU A 250 -29.29 3.86 -44.68
C LEU A 250 -30.03 5.12 -45.15
N ASN A 251 -29.48 6.31 -44.90
CA ASN A 251 -30.07 7.57 -45.36
C ASN A 251 -29.85 7.80 -46.86
N ASP A 252 -28.73 7.32 -47.43
CA ASP A 252 -28.50 7.32 -48.87
C ASP A 252 -29.31 6.25 -49.60
N GLU A 253 -29.47 5.05 -49.02
CA GLU A 253 -30.43 4.03 -49.49
C GLU A 253 -31.88 4.56 -49.47
N LYS A 254 -32.28 5.22 -48.38
CA LYS A 254 -33.57 5.90 -48.29
C LYS A 254 -33.72 6.92 -49.43
N ARG A 255 -32.71 7.76 -49.68
CA ARG A 255 -32.74 8.74 -50.79
C ARG A 255 -32.81 8.05 -52.16
N THR A 256 -32.21 6.89 -52.39
CA THR A 256 -32.38 6.16 -53.66
C THR A 256 -33.78 5.58 -53.79
N LEU A 257 -34.30 4.93 -52.74
CA LEU A 257 -35.66 4.39 -52.70
C LEU A 257 -36.73 5.47 -52.85
N GLU A 258 -36.55 6.66 -52.27
CA GLU A 258 -37.46 7.80 -52.46
C GLU A 258 -37.48 8.28 -53.92
N ARG A 259 -36.32 8.34 -54.59
CA ARG A 259 -36.23 8.66 -56.04
C ARG A 259 -36.81 7.56 -56.93
N GLU A 260 -36.80 6.30 -56.49
CA GLU A 260 -37.40 5.18 -57.22
C GLU A 260 -38.91 5.13 -57.03
N LEU A 261 -39.38 5.30 -55.80
CA LEU A 261 -40.79 5.43 -55.48
C LEU A 261 -41.42 6.64 -56.19
N ALA A 262 -40.69 7.75 -56.36
CA ALA A 262 -41.13 8.88 -57.18
C ALA A 262 -41.24 8.50 -58.69
N ARG A 263 -40.23 7.83 -59.25
CA ARG A 263 -40.26 7.32 -60.64
C ARG A 263 -41.42 6.34 -60.86
N ILE A 264 -41.61 5.39 -59.94
CA ILE A 264 -42.70 4.41 -59.96
C ILE A 264 -44.06 5.11 -59.87
N LYS A 265 -44.24 6.08 -58.96
CA LYS A 265 -45.46 6.91 -58.90
C LYS A 265 -45.76 7.59 -60.24
N VAL A 266 -44.78 8.24 -60.87
CA VAL A 266 -44.97 8.89 -62.17
C VAL A 266 -45.36 7.88 -63.26
N SER A 267 -44.72 6.71 -63.30
CA SER A 267 -45.09 5.65 -64.24
C SER A 267 -46.49 5.06 -63.97
N ALA A 268 -46.87 4.89 -62.71
CA ALA A 268 -48.19 4.41 -62.31
C ALA A 268 -49.29 5.43 -62.63
N SER A 269 -49.05 6.72 -62.40
CA SER A 269 -49.94 7.80 -62.84
C SER A 269 -50.06 7.83 -64.36
N ARG A 270 -48.96 7.67 -65.11
CA ARG A 270 -49.00 7.58 -66.58
C ARG A 270 -49.82 6.38 -67.06
N MET A 271 -49.62 5.19 -66.48
CA MET A 271 -50.42 4.00 -66.80
C MET A 271 -51.90 4.21 -66.44
N ALA A 272 -52.21 4.80 -65.29
CA ALA A 272 -53.57 5.12 -64.89
C ALA A 272 -54.23 6.12 -65.87
N SER A 273 -53.49 7.10 -66.40
CA SER A 273 -53.98 7.99 -67.46
C SER A 273 -54.17 7.29 -68.80
N VAL A 274 -53.34 6.31 -69.16
CA VAL A 274 -53.53 5.49 -70.37
C VAL A 274 -54.79 4.65 -70.23
N VAL A 275 -54.93 3.88 -69.15
CA VAL A 275 -56.14 3.08 -68.88
C VAL A 275 -57.40 3.96 -68.78
N ALA A 276 -57.32 5.14 -68.17
CA ALA A 276 -58.45 6.08 -68.14
C ALA A 276 -58.83 6.65 -69.53
N ASN A 277 -57.92 6.62 -70.51
CA ASN A 277 -58.23 6.94 -71.91
C ASN A 277 -58.76 5.71 -72.68
N GLU A 278 -58.29 4.50 -72.38
CA GLU A 278 -58.83 3.24 -72.95
C GLU A 278 -60.29 2.98 -72.53
N TRP A 279 -60.72 3.55 -71.39
CA TRP A 279 -62.09 3.45 -70.87
C TRP A 279 -63.03 4.55 -71.38
N LYS A 280 -62.67 5.23 -72.48
CA LYS A 280 -63.51 6.20 -73.16
C LYS A 280 -64.26 5.60 -74.35
N ASP A 281 -65.45 6.12 -74.62
CA ASP A 281 -66.21 5.81 -75.83
C ASP A 281 -65.68 6.53 -77.08
N GLU A 282 -66.27 6.23 -78.24
CA GLU A 282 -65.97 6.89 -79.54
C GLU A 282 -66.24 8.41 -79.54
N ASN A 283 -66.82 8.96 -78.47
CA ASN A 283 -67.07 10.39 -78.26
C ASN A 283 -66.17 10.99 -77.16
N ASP A 284 -65.05 10.33 -76.84
CA ASP A 284 -64.02 10.76 -75.86
C ASP A 284 -64.54 10.82 -74.39
N LYS A 285 -65.70 10.22 -74.11
CA LYS A 285 -66.34 10.22 -72.77
C LYS A 285 -65.98 8.94 -72.01
N VAL A 286 -65.42 9.09 -70.81
CA VAL A 286 -65.17 7.96 -69.90
C VAL A 286 -66.51 7.28 -69.57
N MET A 287 -66.59 5.98 -69.81
CA MET A 287 -67.82 5.19 -69.67
C MET A 287 -68.34 5.31 -68.22
N PRO A 288 -69.48 5.98 -67.96
CA PRO A 288 -69.87 6.40 -66.62
C PRO A 288 -69.99 5.22 -65.64
N VAL A 289 -69.36 5.34 -64.47
CA VAL A 289 -69.41 4.31 -63.40
C VAL A 289 -70.86 3.89 -63.07
N LYS A 290 -71.81 4.82 -63.16
CA LYS A 290 -73.25 4.54 -63.00
C LYS A 290 -73.83 3.64 -64.10
N GLN A 291 -73.40 3.79 -65.35
CA GLN A 291 -73.81 2.92 -66.46
C GLN A 291 -73.16 1.54 -66.34
N TRP A 292 -71.85 1.46 -66.08
CA TRP A 292 -71.18 0.17 -65.87
C TRP A 292 -71.74 -0.64 -64.69
N LEU A 293 -72.07 0.03 -63.57
CA LEU A 293 -72.75 -0.61 -62.44
C LEU A 293 -74.18 -1.07 -62.79
N GLU A 294 -74.87 -0.36 -63.68
CA GLU A 294 -76.21 -0.71 -64.14
C GLU A 294 -76.19 -1.88 -65.14
N GLU A 295 -75.26 -1.90 -66.10
CA GLU A 295 -75.02 -3.04 -66.98
C GLU A 295 -74.63 -4.28 -66.18
N ARG A 296 -73.72 -4.14 -65.20
CA ARG A 296 -73.37 -5.22 -64.27
C ARG A 296 -74.58 -5.70 -63.47
N ARG A 297 -75.48 -4.80 -63.05
CA ARG A 297 -76.75 -5.14 -62.37
C ARG A 297 -77.70 -5.91 -63.28
N ILE A 298 -77.82 -5.50 -64.54
CA ILE A 298 -78.64 -6.16 -65.57
C ILE A 298 -78.08 -7.56 -65.84
N LEU A 299 -76.79 -7.69 -66.19
CA LEU A 299 -76.14 -8.99 -66.46
C LEU A 299 -76.24 -9.94 -65.25
N GLN A 300 -76.10 -9.43 -64.03
CA GLN A 300 -76.27 -10.25 -62.82
C GLN A 300 -77.72 -10.71 -62.61
N ALA A 301 -78.71 -9.87 -62.94
CA ALA A 301 -80.12 -10.24 -62.90
C ALA A 301 -80.50 -11.22 -64.04
N GLU A 302 -79.94 -11.07 -65.22
CA GLU A 302 -80.12 -12.02 -66.34
C GLU A 302 -79.47 -13.37 -66.04
N MET A 303 -78.26 -13.40 -65.48
CA MET A 303 -77.64 -14.63 -65.00
C MET A 303 -78.52 -15.32 -63.94
N GLN A 304 -79.15 -14.57 -63.03
CA GLN A 304 -80.07 -15.17 -62.06
C GLN A 304 -81.34 -15.72 -62.75
N LYS A 305 -81.94 -14.97 -63.68
CA LYS A 305 -83.09 -15.39 -64.50
C LYS A 305 -82.77 -16.65 -65.32
N LEU A 306 -81.53 -16.84 -65.76
CA LEU A 306 -81.05 -18.06 -66.43
C LEU A 306 -80.91 -19.23 -65.45
N LYS A 307 -80.40 -19.01 -64.22
CA LYS A 307 -80.39 -20.03 -63.16
C LYS A 307 -81.79 -20.47 -62.76
N ASP A 308 -82.73 -19.53 -62.65
CA ASP A 308 -84.13 -19.81 -62.30
C ASP A 308 -84.83 -20.62 -63.41
N LYS A 309 -84.57 -20.27 -64.68
CA LYS A 309 -84.99 -21.07 -65.85
C LYS A 309 -84.40 -22.49 -65.81
N LEU A 310 -83.09 -22.62 -65.57
CA LEU A 310 -82.42 -23.92 -65.47
C LEU A 310 -83.05 -24.79 -64.38
N ALA A 311 -83.31 -24.22 -63.20
CA ALA A 311 -83.98 -24.92 -62.10
C ALA A 311 -85.43 -25.31 -62.44
N ILE A 312 -86.14 -24.57 -63.31
CA ILE A 312 -87.45 -25.00 -63.83
C ILE A 312 -87.27 -26.18 -64.78
N SER A 313 -86.36 -26.10 -65.76
CA SER A 313 -86.06 -27.19 -66.70
C SER A 313 -85.62 -28.47 -65.98
N GLU A 314 -84.82 -28.37 -64.92
CA GLU A 314 -84.47 -29.53 -64.08
C GLU A 314 -85.68 -30.19 -63.40
N ARG A 315 -86.62 -29.39 -62.86
CA ARG A 315 -87.83 -29.94 -62.24
C ARG A 315 -88.73 -30.59 -63.29
N THR A 316 -88.86 -29.99 -64.47
CA THR A 316 -89.60 -30.57 -65.60
C THR A 316 -88.96 -31.89 -66.04
N ALA A 317 -87.65 -31.94 -66.26
CA ALA A 317 -86.93 -33.15 -66.64
C ALA A 317 -87.04 -34.26 -65.57
N LYS A 318 -87.02 -33.91 -64.27
CA LYS A 318 -87.25 -34.85 -63.17
C LYS A 318 -88.71 -35.38 -63.16
N ALA A 319 -89.70 -34.55 -63.48
CA ALA A 319 -91.09 -34.98 -63.63
C ALA A 319 -91.31 -35.86 -64.87
N GLU A 320 -90.72 -35.51 -66.00
CA GLU A 320 -90.71 -36.32 -67.24
C GLU A 320 -90.04 -37.67 -67.01
N ALA A 321 -88.93 -37.73 -66.26
CA ALA A 321 -88.28 -38.97 -65.86
C ALA A 321 -89.22 -39.86 -65.02
N GLN A 322 -89.94 -39.30 -64.03
CA GLN A 322 -90.93 -40.03 -63.25
C GLN A 322 -92.12 -40.53 -64.09
N VAL A 323 -92.57 -39.75 -65.07
CA VAL A 323 -93.61 -40.19 -66.02
C VAL A 323 -93.07 -41.31 -66.93
N LYS A 324 -91.82 -41.19 -67.40
CA LYS A 324 -91.14 -42.21 -68.20
C LYS A 324 -90.97 -43.52 -67.42
N GLU A 325 -90.66 -43.48 -66.13
CA GLU A 325 -90.64 -44.67 -65.27
C GLU A 325 -92.04 -45.27 -65.08
N LYS A 326 -93.08 -44.47 -64.80
CA LYS A 326 -94.47 -44.94 -64.71
C LYS A 326 -94.95 -45.60 -66.02
N LEU A 327 -94.56 -45.06 -67.17
CA LEU A 327 -94.85 -45.66 -68.48
C LEU A 327 -94.04 -46.94 -68.70
N LYS A 328 -92.75 -46.96 -68.35
CA LYS A 328 -91.89 -48.17 -68.44
C LYS A 328 -92.40 -49.32 -67.56
N LEU A 329 -92.90 -49.02 -66.36
CA LEU A 329 -93.55 -49.99 -65.47
C LEU A 329 -94.83 -50.55 -66.10
N ARG A 330 -95.72 -49.68 -66.62
CA ARG A 330 -96.94 -50.11 -67.33
C ARG A 330 -96.62 -50.98 -68.56
N LEU A 331 -95.61 -50.62 -69.33
CA LEU A 331 -95.17 -51.40 -70.49
C LEU A 331 -94.73 -52.80 -70.06
N LYS A 332 -93.90 -52.89 -69.02
CA LYS A 332 -93.46 -54.17 -68.45
C LYS A 332 -94.62 -55.03 -67.94
N THR A 333 -95.62 -54.43 -67.27
CA THR A 333 -96.82 -55.15 -66.85
C THR A 333 -97.62 -55.72 -68.04
N LEU A 334 -97.67 -55.02 -69.17
CA LEU A 334 -98.29 -55.53 -70.40
C LEU A 334 -97.44 -56.63 -71.06
N GLU A 335 -96.12 -56.48 -71.10
CA GLU A 335 -95.19 -57.51 -71.58
C GLU A 335 -95.30 -58.81 -70.77
N ASP A 336 -95.40 -58.70 -69.44
CA ASP A 336 -95.52 -59.87 -68.55
C ASP A 336 -96.93 -60.49 -68.62
N GLY A 337 -97.98 -59.70 -68.83
CA GLY A 337 -99.34 -60.20 -69.09
C GLY A 337 -99.49 -60.94 -70.43
N LEU A 338 -98.72 -60.57 -71.46
CA LEU A 338 -98.76 -61.22 -72.77
C LEU A 338 -98.08 -62.61 -72.80
N LYS A 339 -97.24 -62.93 -71.81
CA LYS A 339 -96.47 -64.19 -71.75
C LYS A 339 -97.26 -65.39 -71.22
N HIS A 340 -98.51 -65.22 -70.78
CA HIS A 340 -99.21 -66.22 -69.98
C HIS A 340 -100.61 -66.60 -70.53
N VAL A 341 -100.66 -67.14 -71.76
CA VAL A 341 -101.91 -67.58 -72.42
C VAL A 341 -101.80 -69.02 -72.96
N PRO A 342 -102.46 -70.01 -72.32
CA PRO A 342 -102.73 -71.32 -72.90
C PRO A 342 -103.86 -71.26 -73.96
N THR A 343 -103.89 -72.22 -74.90
CA THR A 343 -104.74 -72.17 -76.12
C THR A 343 -106.02 -73.03 -76.03
N PHE A 344 -107.00 -72.73 -76.90
CA PHE A 344 -108.27 -73.45 -77.19
C PHE A 344 -109.43 -73.27 -76.18
N SER A 345 -110.72 -73.49 -76.54
CA SER A 345 -111.49 -73.17 -77.76
C SER A 345 -113.00 -73.43 -77.53
N MET A 346 -113.87 -72.71 -78.27
CA MET A 346 -115.31 -72.96 -78.51
C MET A 346 -116.32 -73.24 -77.36
N ASN A 347 -117.03 -72.17 -76.96
CA ASN A 347 -118.45 -71.88 -77.28
C ASN A 347 -119.66 -72.61 -76.60
N VAL A 348 -120.78 -71.86 -76.56
CA VAL A 348 -122.22 -72.22 -76.36
C VAL A 348 -122.85 -72.15 -74.95
N ASN A 349 -123.66 -71.10 -74.77
CA ASN A 349 -124.87 -70.89 -73.93
C ASN A 349 -124.86 -71.06 -72.39
N GLY A 350 -125.21 -69.97 -71.69
CA GLY A 350 -125.67 -69.97 -70.28
C GLY A 350 -125.84 -68.57 -69.69
N SER A 351 -127.01 -68.26 -69.12
CA SER A 351 -127.32 -67.03 -68.35
C SER A 351 -128.38 -67.38 -67.27
N PRO A 352 -128.84 -66.49 -66.34
CA PRO A 352 -128.58 -65.04 -66.19
C PRO A 352 -128.43 -64.50 -64.74
N LYS A 353 -128.25 -63.17 -64.58
CA LYS A 353 -128.53 -62.32 -63.36
C LYS A 353 -127.63 -62.57 -62.12
N SER A 354 -127.45 -61.67 -61.13
CA SER A 354 -127.53 -60.18 -60.96
C SER A 354 -126.94 -59.85 -59.55
N GLU A 355 -126.89 -58.66 -58.91
CA GLU A 355 -127.36 -57.26 -59.11
C GLU A 355 -126.67 -56.32 -58.05
N LYS A 356 -126.93 -54.98 -58.10
CA LYS A 356 -126.82 -53.98 -56.99
C LYS A 356 -125.43 -53.64 -56.39
N SER A 357 -125.12 -52.42 -55.88
CA SER A 357 -125.81 -51.11 -55.96
C SER A 357 -124.96 -49.88 -55.52
N SER A 358 -125.21 -48.72 -56.15
CA SER A 358 -125.29 -47.35 -55.59
C SER A 358 -124.11 -46.60 -54.88
N ASN A 359 -123.70 -45.47 -55.50
CA ASN A 359 -123.52 -44.09 -54.94
C ASN A 359 -122.39 -43.84 -53.87
N PHE A 360 -121.98 -42.61 -53.47
CA PHE A 360 -122.52 -41.22 -53.59
C PHE A 360 -121.40 -40.13 -53.76
N PHE A 361 -121.76 -38.83 -53.76
CA PHE A 361 -121.00 -37.62 -54.20
C PHE A 361 -120.09 -36.86 -53.18
N GLY A 362 -119.25 -35.94 -53.70
CA GLY A 362 -118.71 -34.72 -53.01
C GLY A 362 -117.18 -34.54 -53.13
N ILE A 363 -116.52 -33.49 -53.68
CA ILE A 363 -116.77 -32.07 -54.08
C ILE A 363 -116.39 -30.96 -53.05
N LEU A 364 -115.27 -30.29 -53.35
CA LEU A 364 -114.83 -28.88 -53.10
C LEU A 364 -115.34 -28.03 -51.91
N SER A 365 -114.38 -27.49 -51.13
CA SER A 365 -114.42 -26.14 -50.48
C SER A 365 -113.08 -25.83 -49.77
N SER A 366 -112.65 -24.60 -49.47
CA SER A 366 -112.89 -23.26 -50.06
C SER A 366 -111.87 -22.26 -49.48
N ASN A 367 -111.69 -21.08 -50.08
CA ASN A 367 -110.80 -20.01 -49.57
C ASN A 367 -111.41 -19.27 -48.35
N THR A 368 -110.61 -18.81 -47.38
CA THR A 368 -110.51 -17.36 -47.00
C THR A 368 -109.60 -17.02 -45.79
N LYS A 369 -109.09 -15.77 -45.80
CA LYS A 369 -108.79 -14.86 -44.65
C LYS A 369 -107.64 -15.18 -43.65
N MET A 370 -106.47 -14.66 -44.01
CA MET A 370 -105.65 -13.69 -43.24
C MET A 370 -105.58 -13.71 -41.70
N LYS A 371 -104.34 -13.75 -41.17
CA LYS A 371 -103.90 -12.89 -40.05
C LYS A 371 -102.40 -12.55 -40.16
N LYS A 372 -101.96 -11.49 -39.46
CA LYS A 372 -100.62 -10.88 -39.57
C LYS A 372 -99.74 -11.20 -38.35
N ARG A 373 -98.40 -11.19 -38.50
CA ARG A 373 -97.44 -10.32 -37.74
C ARG A 373 -96.02 -10.94 -37.60
N SER A 374 -95.01 -10.18 -38.06
CA SER A 374 -93.59 -10.07 -37.64
C SER A 374 -92.91 -9.21 -38.72
N THR A 375 -92.31 -8.02 -38.53
CA THR A 375 -91.56 -7.35 -37.43
C THR A 375 -90.29 -8.09 -37.00
N SER A 376 -89.08 -7.54 -37.13
CA SER A 376 -88.65 -6.27 -37.77
C SER A 376 -87.11 -6.23 -38.00
N GLN A 377 -86.65 -5.44 -38.97
CA GLN A 377 -85.25 -4.97 -39.13
C GLN A 377 -85.03 -3.68 -38.26
N PRO A 378 -83.91 -2.90 -38.31
CA PRO A 378 -82.65 -3.06 -39.07
C PRO A 378 -81.30 -2.71 -38.36
N ARG A 379 -80.20 -3.26 -38.92
CA ARG A 379 -78.95 -2.60 -39.40
C ARG A 379 -78.41 -1.30 -38.75
N ALA A 380 -77.08 -1.26 -38.54
CA ALA A 380 -76.11 -0.12 -38.64
C ALA A 380 -75.07 -0.09 -37.49
N SER A 381 -74.14 0.87 -37.51
CA SER A 381 -72.81 0.79 -36.88
C SER A 381 -72.39 2.06 -36.11
N THR A 382 -71.14 2.06 -35.58
CA THR A 382 -70.16 3.20 -35.54
C THR A 382 -69.72 3.73 -34.14
N VAL A 383 -68.52 3.30 -33.70
CA VAL A 383 -67.43 4.11 -33.03
C VAL A 383 -67.56 4.61 -31.57
N THR A 384 -66.37 4.80 -30.95
CA THR A 384 -65.96 5.60 -29.75
C THR A 384 -66.11 5.07 -28.30
N LYS A 385 -64.93 4.84 -27.68
CA LYS A 385 -64.37 5.30 -26.38
C LYS A 385 -65.26 5.52 -25.12
N SER A 386 -64.62 5.24 -23.97
CA SER A 386 -64.85 5.77 -22.59
C SER A 386 -66.16 5.38 -21.88
N SER A 387 -66.21 5.22 -20.55
CA SER A 387 -65.16 5.08 -19.52
C SER A 387 -65.75 4.70 -18.15
N GLU A 388 -64.99 3.93 -17.34
CA GLU A 388 -65.04 3.83 -15.86
C GLU A 388 -66.31 3.34 -15.10
N LYS A 389 -66.05 2.53 -14.04
CA LYS A 389 -66.73 2.47 -12.71
C LYS A 389 -68.18 1.91 -12.64
N GLN A 390 -68.59 1.12 -11.62
CA GLN A 390 -67.84 0.42 -10.55
C GLN A 390 -68.71 -0.65 -9.82
N ASN A 391 -68.06 -1.48 -8.99
CA ASN A 391 -68.59 -2.29 -7.86
C ASN A 391 -69.37 -3.59 -8.21
N SER A 392 -69.30 -4.68 -7.44
CA SER A 392 -68.44 -5.10 -6.28
C SER A 392 -68.35 -6.65 -6.25
N GLY A 393 -67.51 -7.34 -5.45
CA GLY A 393 -66.58 -6.94 -4.39
C GLY A 393 -65.67 -8.10 -3.93
N THR A 394 -65.26 -8.09 -2.65
CA THR A 394 -64.15 -8.84 -1.98
C THR A 394 -62.74 -8.37 -2.42
N VAL A 395 -61.81 -7.83 -1.60
CA VAL A 395 -61.43 -7.94 -0.17
C VAL A 395 -60.66 -9.25 0.12
N ALA A 396 -59.36 -9.29 0.51
CA ALA A 396 -58.27 -8.29 0.64
C ALA A 396 -56.89 -9.06 0.78
N GLU A 397 -55.68 -8.56 1.13
CA GLU A 397 -55.18 -7.24 1.59
C GLU A 397 -53.61 -7.09 1.42
N MET A 398 -53.07 -5.95 1.88
CA MET A 398 -51.68 -5.53 2.25
C MET A 398 -50.56 -6.56 2.59
N LYS A 399 -49.25 -6.22 2.65
CA LYS A 399 -48.32 -5.20 2.03
C LYS A 399 -46.85 -5.49 2.52
N PRO A 400 -45.78 -4.94 1.92
CA PRO A 400 -44.38 -5.14 2.35
C PRO A 400 -43.79 -3.99 3.22
N ILE A 401 -42.67 -4.24 3.94
CA ILE A 401 -41.59 -3.28 4.33
C ILE A 401 -40.41 -4.02 5.04
N ASN A 402 -39.25 -3.36 5.17
CA ASN A 402 -37.95 -3.83 5.73
C ASN A 402 -38.00 -4.18 7.26
N SER A 403 -36.98 -4.72 7.96
CA SER A 403 -35.51 -4.68 7.79
C SER A 403 -34.70 -5.67 8.71
N LEU A 404 -33.37 -5.73 8.48
CA LEU A 404 -32.26 -5.86 9.45
C LEU A 404 -31.61 -7.23 9.87
N ASN A 405 -30.26 -7.23 9.79
CA ASN A 405 -29.23 -7.87 10.65
C ASN A 405 -28.67 -9.32 10.46
N LYS A 406 -27.43 -9.34 9.93
CA LYS A 406 -26.17 -9.99 10.44
C LYS A 406 -25.91 -11.52 10.39
N LYS A 407 -24.75 -11.83 9.76
CA LYS A 407 -23.81 -12.97 9.96
C LYS A 407 -24.31 -14.37 9.50
N ASN A 408 -23.47 -15.28 9.01
CA ASN A 408 -21.99 -15.39 8.98
C ASN A 408 -21.46 -15.95 7.63
N SER A 409 -20.12 -15.88 7.45
CA SER A 409 -19.27 -16.79 6.65
C SER A 409 -19.65 -17.12 5.20
N SER A 410 -18.96 -16.47 4.25
CA SER A 410 -18.45 -17.11 3.04
C SER A 410 -16.91 -17.09 3.10
N GLY A 411 -16.25 -18.15 2.66
CA GLY A 411 -14.79 -18.23 2.57
C GLY A 411 -14.37 -18.35 1.11
N GLU A 412 -13.72 -17.31 0.58
CA GLU A 412 -13.34 -17.22 -0.84
C GLU A 412 -11.81 -17.20 -1.04
N SER A 413 -11.36 -17.57 -2.23
CA SER A 413 -10.02 -18.12 -2.47
C SER A 413 -8.86 -17.12 -2.38
N LEU A 414 -7.78 -17.53 -1.72
CA LEU A 414 -6.47 -16.87 -1.77
C LEU A 414 -5.78 -17.06 -3.14
N LEU A 415 -5.70 -16.01 -3.95
CA LEU A 415 -4.72 -15.92 -5.06
C LEU A 415 -3.96 -14.59 -5.03
N LYS A 416 -2.95 -14.51 -4.14
CA LYS A 416 -1.92 -13.46 -4.20
C LYS A 416 -1.05 -13.64 -5.45
N LYS A 417 -1.11 -12.72 -6.40
CA LYS A 417 -0.07 -12.52 -7.43
C LYS A 417 0.26 -11.04 -7.62
N SER A 418 1.10 -10.51 -6.73
CA SER A 418 1.69 -9.18 -6.84
C SER A 418 2.78 -9.16 -7.90
N LEU A 419 2.56 -8.43 -9.00
CA LEU A 419 3.59 -8.14 -10.01
C LEU A 419 4.09 -6.71 -9.85
N TRP A 420 5.24 -6.56 -9.19
CA TRP A 420 6.09 -5.38 -9.30
C TRP A 420 7.51 -5.85 -9.63
N ALA A 421 8.14 -5.20 -10.61
CA ALA A 421 9.51 -5.47 -11.00
C ALA A 421 10.33 -4.16 -10.93
N PRO A 422 11.47 -4.13 -10.22
CA PRO A 422 12.30 -2.94 -10.14
C PRO A 422 13.09 -2.76 -11.44
N ARG A 423 12.77 -1.73 -12.23
CA ARG A 423 13.66 -1.26 -13.30
C ARG A 423 14.83 -0.50 -12.70
N LYS A 424 16.06 -0.98 -12.90
CA LYS A 424 17.27 -0.16 -12.83
C LYS A 424 18.07 -0.34 -14.11
N LYS A 425 17.97 0.62 -15.03
CA LYS A 425 18.78 0.66 -16.27
C LYS A 425 19.93 1.63 -16.04
N VAL A 426 21.16 1.13 -16.13
CA VAL A 426 22.36 1.96 -16.16
C VAL A 426 22.45 2.66 -17.52
N VAL A 427 22.89 3.92 -17.52
CA VAL A 427 23.34 4.65 -18.69
C VAL A 427 24.85 4.86 -18.53
N ASP A 428 25.59 4.70 -19.62
CA ASP A 428 27.04 4.71 -19.69
C ASP A 428 27.53 5.95 -20.47
N SER A 429 28.66 6.55 -20.05
CA SER A 429 29.41 7.59 -20.77
C SER A 429 30.70 7.98 -20.02
N SER A 430 31.84 7.90 -20.71
CA SER A 430 33.11 8.67 -20.55
C SER A 430 33.63 8.98 -19.12
N GLY A 431 34.85 8.63 -18.70
CA GLY A 431 36.11 8.41 -19.43
C GLY A 431 37.18 9.45 -18.99
N LYS A 432 38.49 9.15 -19.14
CA LYS A 432 39.69 9.95 -18.72
C LYS A 432 40.01 9.92 -17.20
N GLU A 433 41.27 9.93 -16.73
CA GLU A 433 42.62 9.85 -17.36
C GLU A 433 43.74 9.53 -16.33
N ASN A 434 44.90 9.03 -16.80
CA ASN A 434 46.17 8.66 -16.09
C ASN A 434 46.21 7.23 -15.49
N ALA A 435 47.07 6.29 -15.94
CA ALA A 435 48.55 6.19 -15.97
C ALA A 435 49.12 5.59 -14.65
N GLU A 436 50.11 4.67 -14.62
CA GLU A 436 51.12 4.22 -15.61
C GLU A 436 51.39 2.68 -15.58
N MET A 437 51.97 2.13 -16.67
CA MET A 437 52.88 0.93 -16.72
C MET A 437 52.34 -0.45 -16.26
N ASN A 438 52.79 -1.61 -16.76
CA ASN A 438 53.96 -1.98 -17.59
C ASN A 438 53.72 -3.35 -18.29
N LYS A 439 54.25 -3.58 -19.51
CA LYS A 439 54.84 -4.85 -20.07
C LYS A 439 54.07 -6.19 -19.95
N ASN A 440 53.90 -7.05 -20.96
CA ASN A 440 54.32 -7.17 -22.38
C ASN A 440 53.16 -7.90 -23.15
N ALA A 441 52.92 -7.81 -24.47
CA ALA A 441 53.73 -8.32 -25.61
C ALA A 441 54.18 -9.79 -25.37
N ARG A 442 53.85 -10.83 -26.16
CA ARG A 442 53.55 -11.09 -27.58
C ARG A 442 53.11 -12.58 -27.66
N ASP A 443 52.66 -13.25 -28.73
CA ASP A 443 52.31 -13.03 -30.16
C ASP A 443 51.16 -14.08 -30.45
N ASP A 444 50.16 -13.87 -31.32
CA ASP A 444 50.14 -14.07 -32.80
C ASP A 444 50.26 -15.57 -33.23
N HIS A 445 49.72 -16.10 -34.33
CA HIS A 445 48.77 -15.70 -35.40
C HIS A 445 47.36 -16.33 -35.10
N ASP A 446 46.29 -16.45 -35.91
CA ASP A 446 45.83 -16.13 -37.29
C ASP A 446 44.37 -15.53 -37.15
N LEU A 447 43.65 -14.87 -38.07
CA LEU A 447 43.33 -15.00 -39.52
C LEU A 447 42.39 -16.18 -39.89
N CYS A 448 41.39 -16.08 -40.78
CA CYS A 448 40.64 -14.98 -41.46
C CYS A 448 39.47 -15.65 -42.27
N ASN A 449 38.46 -15.02 -42.90
CA ASN A 449 37.84 -13.68 -43.00
C ASN A 449 36.44 -13.85 -43.69
N SER A 450 35.67 -12.76 -43.98
CA SER A 450 34.82 -12.52 -45.20
C SER A 450 33.90 -13.62 -45.81
N GLU A 451 32.66 -13.40 -46.29
CA GLU A 451 31.72 -12.25 -46.27
C GLU A 451 30.33 -12.66 -46.88
N GLU A 452 29.45 -11.68 -47.15
CA GLU A 452 28.28 -11.68 -48.07
C GLU A 452 27.10 -12.71 -47.98
N ILE A 453 25.98 -12.22 -47.41
CA ILE A 453 24.69 -11.89 -48.11
C ILE A 453 23.99 -12.94 -49.04
N ARG A 454 22.73 -13.27 -48.68
CA ARG A 454 21.58 -13.84 -49.48
C ARG A 454 21.63 -15.29 -50.01
N GLU A 455 20.52 -16.03 -49.82
CA GLU A 455 19.47 -16.26 -50.86
C GLU A 455 18.18 -16.88 -50.21
N MET A 456 17.18 -17.30 -51.00
CA MET A 456 15.82 -17.69 -50.59
C MET A 456 15.25 -18.82 -51.48
N GLY A 457 14.60 -19.83 -50.91
CA GLY A 457 13.82 -20.87 -51.63
C GLY A 457 14.13 -22.32 -51.22
N ASN A 458 13.38 -23.35 -51.64
CA ASN A 458 12.13 -23.33 -52.44
C ASN A 458 11.23 -24.59 -52.21
N VAL A 459 10.01 -24.54 -52.76
CA VAL A 459 8.78 -25.35 -52.55
C VAL A 459 8.75 -26.78 -53.14
N LYS A 460 8.10 -27.74 -52.43
CA LYS A 460 7.11 -28.75 -52.93
C LYS A 460 6.62 -29.70 -51.79
N GLY A 461 5.40 -30.25 -51.75
CA GLY A 461 4.14 -29.96 -52.47
C GLY A 461 3.19 -31.17 -52.65
N VAL A 462 1.87 -31.01 -52.38
CA VAL A 462 0.73 -31.96 -52.70
C VAL A 462 0.73 -33.26 -51.83
N THR A 463 -0.35 -33.95 -51.39
CA THR A 463 -1.85 -33.99 -51.54
C THR A 463 -2.48 -34.29 -50.15
N GLY A 464 -3.80 -34.37 -49.87
CA GLY A 464 -5.05 -34.17 -50.64
C GLY A 464 -6.02 -35.38 -50.69
N SER A 465 -7.00 -35.49 -49.78
CA SER A 465 -8.28 -36.25 -49.96
C SER A 465 -9.30 -36.00 -48.83
N ASN A 466 -10.60 -35.94 -49.16
CA ASN A 466 -11.71 -36.01 -48.20
C ASN A 466 -12.14 -37.47 -47.91
N LYS A 467 -12.93 -37.69 -46.86
CA LYS A 467 -13.98 -38.73 -46.75
C LYS A 467 -14.96 -38.41 -45.62
N GLU A 468 -16.23 -38.76 -45.80
CA GLU A 468 -17.32 -38.45 -44.86
C GLU A 468 -17.88 -39.70 -44.16
N MET A 469 -18.71 -39.46 -43.13
CA MET A 469 -19.96 -40.20 -42.86
C MET A 469 -19.89 -41.69 -42.46
N LYS A 470 -19.91 -41.96 -41.13
CA LYS A 470 -21.12 -42.55 -40.49
C LYS A 470 -21.10 -42.59 -38.95
N SER A 471 -22.32 -42.63 -38.42
CA SER A 471 -22.71 -42.73 -37.01
C SER A 471 -22.38 -44.07 -36.35
N LEU A 472 -22.15 -44.04 -35.03
CA LEU A 472 -22.87 -44.93 -34.11
C LEU A 472 -23.14 -44.21 -32.78
N GLU A 473 -24.27 -44.55 -32.16
CA GLU A 473 -24.82 -43.93 -30.94
C GLU A 473 -24.85 -44.98 -29.82
N ILE A 474 -24.12 -44.76 -28.72
CA ILE A 474 -24.25 -45.55 -27.49
C ILE A 474 -24.19 -44.63 -26.26
N ALA A 475 -25.17 -44.84 -25.39
CA ALA A 475 -25.40 -44.34 -24.04
C ALA A 475 -24.20 -43.82 -23.21
N SER A 476 -24.26 -42.51 -22.92
CA SER A 476 -24.32 -41.91 -21.57
C SER A 476 -23.51 -42.46 -20.38
N VAL A 477 -22.85 -41.53 -19.67
CA VAL A 477 -22.31 -41.60 -18.29
C VAL A 477 -21.06 -42.45 -18.09
N GLU A 478 -19.89 -41.82 -18.27
CA GLU A 478 -19.09 -41.39 -17.11
C GLU A 478 -18.36 -40.09 -17.46
N CYS A 479 -18.35 -39.11 -16.53
CA CYS A 479 -17.71 -37.81 -16.75
C CYS A 479 -16.31 -37.81 -16.14
N ASP A 480 -15.39 -38.56 -16.75
CA ASP A 480 -13.99 -38.58 -16.35
C ASP A 480 -13.34 -37.20 -16.61
N ASP A 481 -12.52 -36.72 -15.67
CA ASP A 481 -12.06 -35.31 -15.61
C ASP A 481 -10.89 -35.06 -16.58
N MET A 482 -11.21 -35.11 -17.88
CA MET A 482 -10.24 -34.95 -18.97
C MET A 482 -9.85 -33.47 -19.16
N VAL A 483 -9.11 -32.94 -18.19
CA VAL A 483 -8.37 -31.68 -18.26
C VAL A 483 -7.60 -31.62 -19.59
N SER A 484 -7.91 -30.60 -20.41
CA SER A 484 -7.40 -30.47 -21.78
C SER A 484 -5.89 -30.69 -21.89
N GLY A 485 -5.44 -31.47 -22.87
CA GLY A 485 -4.02 -31.79 -23.09
C GLY A 485 -3.11 -30.55 -23.16
N PHE A 486 -3.61 -29.43 -23.69
CA PHE A 486 -2.90 -28.15 -23.70
C PHE A 486 -2.58 -27.60 -22.30
N LEU A 487 -3.44 -27.88 -21.30
CA LEU A 487 -3.19 -27.54 -19.91
C LEU A 487 -2.13 -28.46 -19.29
N TYR A 488 -2.11 -29.75 -19.65
CA TYR A 488 -1.03 -30.67 -19.29
C TYR A 488 0.31 -30.25 -19.91
N ASP A 489 0.36 -29.92 -21.21
CA ASP A 489 1.57 -29.43 -21.89
C ASP A 489 2.09 -28.14 -21.21
N ARG A 490 1.19 -27.20 -20.90
CA ARG A 490 1.52 -25.95 -20.22
C ARG A 490 2.02 -26.18 -18.79
N LEU A 491 1.37 -27.07 -18.04
CA LEU A 491 1.78 -27.44 -16.68
C LEU A 491 3.12 -28.17 -16.68
N GLN A 492 3.33 -29.11 -17.59
CA GLN A 492 4.58 -29.84 -17.76
C GLN A 492 5.73 -28.89 -18.12
N LYS A 493 5.50 -27.95 -19.04
CA LYS A 493 6.47 -26.90 -19.39
C LYS A 493 6.81 -26.02 -18.19
N GLU A 494 5.81 -25.62 -17.39
CA GLU A 494 6.05 -24.82 -16.18
C GLU A 494 6.78 -25.61 -15.09
N VAL A 495 6.46 -26.89 -14.89
CA VAL A 495 7.20 -27.79 -13.97
C VAL A 495 8.65 -27.99 -14.42
N ILE A 496 8.91 -28.13 -15.72
CA ILE A 496 10.29 -28.21 -16.26
C ILE A 496 11.04 -26.89 -16.06
N ASN A 497 10.39 -25.74 -16.28
CA ASN A 497 10.97 -24.42 -16.01
C ASN A 497 11.28 -24.21 -14.52
N LEU A 498 10.36 -24.61 -13.63
CA LEU A 498 10.52 -24.52 -12.19
C LEU A 498 11.66 -25.42 -11.68
N ARG A 499 11.77 -26.67 -12.17
CA ARG A 499 12.90 -27.56 -11.86
C ARG A 499 14.23 -26.90 -12.23
N LYS A 500 14.38 -26.44 -13.48
CA LYS A 500 15.58 -25.70 -13.94
C LYS A 500 15.87 -24.44 -13.10
N SER A 501 14.83 -23.76 -12.60
CA SER A 501 15.00 -22.62 -11.70
C SER A 501 15.46 -23.02 -10.30
N CYS A 502 15.07 -24.20 -9.79
CA CYS A 502 15.62 -24.77 -8.57
C CYS A 502 17.07 -25.21 -8.79
N ASP A 503 17.35 -26.01 -9.82
CA ASP A 503 18.70 -26.51 -10.14
C ASP A 503 19.73 -25.37 -10.21
N THR A 504 19.36 -24.24 -10.83
CA THR A 504 20.21 -23.03 -10.91
C THR A 504 20.36 -22.31 -9.56
N LYS A 505 19.32 -22.25 -8.73
CA LYS A 505 19.40 -21.68 -7.37
C LYS A 505 20.28 -22.55 -6.47
N ASP A 506 20.10 -23.86 -6.51
CA ASP A 506 20.85 -24.82 -5.69
C ASP A 506 22.34 -24.79 -6.06
N TYR A 507 22.67 -24.64 -7.35
CA TYR A 507 24.05 -24.36 -7.77
C TYR A 507 24.60 -23.04 -7.18
N THR A 508 23.84 -21.94 -7.25
CA THR A 508 24.29 -20.66 -6.65
C THR A 508 24.39 -20.72 -5.12
N LEU A 509 23.55 -21.50 -4.45
CA LEU A 509 23.56 -21.70 -3.00
C LEU A 509 24.80 -22.51 -2.59
N ASN A 510 25.08 -23.63 -3.26
CA ASN A 510 26.31 -24.40 -3.04
C ASN A 510 27.57 -23.53 -3.23
N SER A 511 27.60 -22.69 -4.28
CA SER A 511 28.71 -21.74 -4.50
C SER A 511 28.84 -20.71 -3.37
N LYS A 512 27.74 -20.30 -2.72
CA LYS A 512 27.76 -19.39 -1.58
C LYS A 512 28.18 -20.11 -0.29
N ASP A 513 27.77 -21.36 -0.09
CA ASP A 513 28.23 -22.17 1.03
C ASP A 513 29.74 -22.44 0.96
N ASP A 514 30.31 -22.64 -0.22
CA ASP A 514 31.77 -22.76 -0.38
C ASP A 514 32.52 -21.45 -0.13
N GLU A 515 31.94 -20.30 -0.53
CA GLU A 515 32.46 -18.98 -0.15
C GLU A 515 32.43 -18.79 1.38
N ILE A 516 31.33 -19.17 2.04
CA ILE A 516 31.18 -19.13 3.51
C ILE A 516 32.19 -20.07 4.19
N LYS A 517 32.40 -21.30 3.70
CA LYS A 517 33.44 -22.22 4.20
C LYS A 517 34.84 -21.61 4.10
N MET A 518 35.14 -20.88 3.01
CA MET A 518 36.41 -20.20 2.83
C MET A 518 36.56 -18.95 3.72
N LEU A 519 35.48 -18.23 4.00
CA LEU A 519 35.45 -17.14 4.98
C LEU A 519 35.63 -17.64 6.41
N MET A 520 34.99 -18.75 6.81
CA MET A 520 35.19 -19.37 8.12
C MET A 520 36.64 -19.80 8.33
N LYS A 521 37.27 -20.45 7.31
CA LYS A 521 38.70 -20.79 7.35
C LYS A 521 39.60 -19.55 7.50
N LYS A 522 39.29 -18.44 6.81
CA LYS A 522 40.00 -17.17 6.98
C LYS A 522 39.87 -16.63 8.40
N ILE A 523 38.66 -16.61 8.97
CA ILE A 523 38.40 -16.18 10.34
C ILE A 523 39.16 -17.05 11.36
N GLU A 524 39.21 -18.37 11.17
CA GLU A 524 40.05 -19.26 11.99
C GLU A 524 41.54 -18.89 11.91
N THR A 525 42.08 -18.67 10.70
CA THR A 525 43.49 -18.29 10.56
C THR A 525 43.81 -16.94 11.20
N LEU A 526 42.91 -15.96 11.11
CA LEU A 526 43.03 -14.67 11.76
C LEU A 526 42.96 -14.79 13.29
N ASN A 527 42.02 -15.58 13.83
CA ASN A 527 41.94 -15.82 15.27
C ASN A 527 43.22 -16.49 15.80
N ARG A 528 43.78 -17.47 15.09
CA ARG A 528 45.07 -18.10 15.46
C ARG A 528 46.22 -17.10 15.40
N ALA A 529 46.27 -16.21 14.40
CA ALA A 529 47.28 -15.16 14.31
C ALA A 529 47.17 -14.13 15.46
N ILE A 530 45.95 -13.69 15.78
CA ILE A 530 45.66 -12.79 16.92
C ILE A 530 46.05 -13.45 18.24
N GLU A 531 45.79 -14.75 18.41
CA GLU A 531 46.18 -15.48 19.63
C GLU A 531 47.71 -15.60 19.75
N VAL A 532 48.42 -15.87 18.65
CA VAL A 532 49.89 -15.90 18.61
C VAL A 532 50.49 -14.53 18.92
N GLU A 533 49.96 -13.46 18.32
CA GLU A 533 50.44 -12.10 18.55
C GLU A 533 50.13 -11.63 19.99
N SER A 534 48.97 -12.00 20.56
CA SER A 534 48.66 -11.80 21.98
C SER A 534 49.65 -12.52 22.90
N LYS A 535 50.00 -13.77 22.58
CA LYS A 535 51.01 -14.56 23.32
C LYS A 535 52.42 -13.96 23.17
N LYS A 536 52.77 -13.40 22.01
CA LYS A 536 54.04 -12.70 21.74
C LYS A 536 54.11 -11.38 22.52
N MET A 537 53.11 -10.51 22.40
CA MET A 537 53.02 -9.24 23.12
C MET A 537 53.10 -9.43 24.64
N LYS A 538 52.49 -10.50 25.19
CA LYS A 538 52.61 -10.87 26.62
C LYS A 538 54.04 -11.25 27.02
N ARG A 539 54.78 -11.96 26.14
CA ARG A 539 56.21 -12.27 26.37
C ARG A 539 57.07 -11.01 26.27
N GLU A 540 56.83 -10.14 25.29
CA GLU A 540 57.56 -8.87 25.11
C GLU A 540 57.27 -7.85 26.22
N ALA A 541 56.08 -7.89 26.83
CA ALA A 541 55.80 -7.16 28.07
C ALA A 541 56.64 -7.71 29.24
N ALA A 542 56.62 -9.02 29.46
CA ALA A 542 57.38 -9.67 30.55
C ALA A 542 58.91 -9.57 30.37
N ILE A 543 59.41 -9.50 29.13
CA ILE A 543 60.82 -9.23 28.83
C ILE A 543 61.15 -7.77 29.15
N ARG A 544 60.38 -6.79 28.66
CA ARG A 544 60.59 -5.36 29.01
C ARG A 544 60.50 -5.09 30.51
N GLU A 545 59.61 -5.79 31.22
CA GLU A 545 59.54 -5.74 32.68
C GLU A 545 60.83 -6.25 33.33
N LYS A 546 61.30 -7.44 32.93
CA LYS A 546 62.58 -8.00 33.38
C LYS A 546 63.76 -7.08 33.07
N ASP A 547 63.88 -6.60 31.84
CA ASP A 547 64.94 -5.66 31.45
C ASP A 547 64.87 -4.37 32.28
N SER A 548 63.67 -3.85 32.58
CA SER A 548 63.51 -2.68 33.46
C SER A 548 63.97 -2.95 34.91
N THR A 549 63.80 -4.17 35.41
CA THR A 549 64.31 -4.56 36.74
C THR A 549 65.81 -4.81 36.72
N LEU A 550 66.35 -5.36 35.63
CA LEU A 550 67.78 -5.58 35.44
C LEU A 550 68.54 -4.26 35.30
N ILE A 551 68.00 -3.28 34.56
CA ILE A 551 68.50 -1.90 34.50
C ILE A 551 68.49 -1.25 35.89
N LYS A 552 67.40 -1.37 36.66
CA LYS A 552 67.33 -0.85 38.04
C LYS A 552 68.34 -1.50 38.98
N VAL A 553 68.65 -2.79 38.80
CA VAL A 553 69.68 -3.49 39.60
C VAL A 553 71.09 -3.05 39.18
N ASP A 554 71.39 -2.96 37.89
CA ASP A 554 72.70 -2.53 37.40
C ASP A 554 72.99 -1.04 37.70
N GLU A 555 71.97 -0.18 37.66
CA GLU A 555 72.06 1.20 38.13
C GLU A 555 72.35 1.28 39.63
N LYS A 556 71.74 0.40 40.43
CA LYS A 556 72.04 0.26 41.88
C LYS A 556 73.48 -0.21 42.10
N ILE A 557 73.97 -1.16 41.31
CA ILE A 557 75.37 -1.64 41.35
C ILE A 557 76.35 -0.54 40.91
N ARG A 558 76.03 0.24 39.86
CA ARG A 558 76.83 1.39 39.42
C ARG A 558 76.90 2.48 40.48
N ASN A 559 75.82 2.74 41.21
CA ASN A 559 75.82 3.69 42.32
C ASN A 559 76.64 3.18 43.52
N ILE A 560 76.60 1.88 43.85
CA ILE A 560 77.47 1.28 44.89
C ILE A 560 78.95 1.35 44.49
N LYS A 561 79.30 1.06 43.23
CA LYS A 561 80.69 1.21 42.73
C LYS A 561 81.16 2.67 42.76
N ARG A 562 80.26 3.63 42.54
CA ARG A 562 80.56 5.07 42.66
C ARG A 562 80.81 5.52 44.10
N SER A 563 80.16 4.94 45.10
CA SER A 563 80.46 5.24 46.51
C SER A 563 81.76 4.60 47.00
N VAL A 564 82.10 3.39 46.52
CA VAL A 564 83.35 2.70 46.92
C VAL A 564 84.60 3.36 46.33
N ASN A 565 84.53 3.94 45.13
CA ASN A 565 85.64 4.70 44.53
C ASN A 565 85.74 6.16 45.04
N ALA A 566 85.05 6.49 46.13
CA ALA A 566 84.98 7.84 46.70
C ALA A 566 85.23 7.84 48.22
N SER A 567 86.10 6.94 48.69
CA SER A 567 86.59 6.79 50.06
C SER A 567 88.08 6.50 50.04
#